data_AF-A0A3M7HNA2-F1
#
_entry.id   AF-A0A3M7HNA2-F1
#
_cell.length_a   1.000
_cell.length_b   1.000
_cell.length_c   1.000
_cell.angle_alpha   90.00
_cell.angle_beta   90.00
_cell.angle_gamma   90.00
#
_symmetry.space_group_name_H-M   'P 1'
#
loop_
_entity.id
_entity.type
_entity.pdbx_description
1 polymer ?
#
loop_
_entity_poly.entity_id
_entity_poly.type
_entity_poly.pdbx_seq_one_letter_code
_entity_poly.pdbx_strand_id
1 'polypeptide(L)'
;MLREGADYYSRLYHRHQLGLYTLRTIFGRMYIISSPSWTQAFHRASKSLSFHDLVAPTLHSVLDLDPGTLQIFTENLNDERGDRSGVLGEIHDLVKRVLAPRSKGLEEVNQVFFDEIAAHANVLPRGEGTESVGLWKWICRIMSTSSTTAAYGPYNPFALEPSLVDDFWNIAQNMHILFILPRSWLLSYLAPKLSEARQRVFRALREYSETENFTSGSSLAQESAQIRLSKGMTKSQSGQAELSIVMAFLLNTVPATFWFLTYILADPQLLADLRQEVDTCTTATSHQLILTATKLRTHCPLLNSALRETLRLAAPMNTTRYVREDTLFRNPVTQETYLLRKGSLAQIATTVIHQQRDLYGAEAPPEEFF
;
A
#
# COMPACT_ATOMS: atom_id res chain seq x y z
N MET A 1 16.18 12.71 -7.52
CA MET A 1 15.22 12.28 -6.48
C MET A 1 13.96 13.15 -6.45
N LEU A 2 14.02 14.46 -6.19
CA LEU A 2 12.79 15.30 -6.16
C LEU A 2 12.04 15.39 -7.51
N ARG A 3 12.77 15.36 -8.64
CA ARG A 3 12.19 15.45 -10.00
C ARG A 3 11.79 14.10 -10.60
N GLU A 4 12.53 13.05 -10.26
CA GLU A 4 12.46 11.73 -10.93
C GLU A 4 12.00 10.61 -10.00
N GLY A 5 11.64 10.92 -8.75
CA GLY A 5 11.19 9.94 -7.77
C GLY A 5 12.12 8.73 -7.64
N ALA A 6 11.53 7.54 -7.79
CA ALA A 6 12.22 6.24 -7.72
C ALA A 6 13.10 5.95 -8.94
N ASP A 7 12.78 6.48 -10.12
CA ASP A 7 13.52 6.23 -11.38
C ASP A 7 14.95 6.80 -11.31
N TYR A 8 15.15 7.79 -10.44
CA TYR A 8 16.47 8.31 -10.11
C TYR A 8 17.45 7.20 -9.69
N TYR A 9 16.98 6.17 -8.99
CA TYR A 9 17.80 5.04 -8.56
C TYR A 9 18.18 4.14 -9.74
N SER A 10 17.24 3.84 -10.63
CA SER A 10 17.52 3.06 -11.85
C SER A 10 18.56 3.75 -12.72
N ARG A 11 18.44 5.08 -12.94
CA ARG A 11 19.46 5.82 -13.69
C ARG A 11 20.86 5.75 -13.06
N LEU A 12 20.94 5.91 -11.74
CA LEU A 12 22.23 5.81 -11.05
C LEU A 12 22.84 4.41 -11.18
N TYR A 13 22.00 3.38 -11.10
CA TYR A 13 22.42 2.00 -11.29
C TYR A 13 22.92 1.76 -12.71
N HIS A 14 22.21 2.22 -13.74
CA HIS A 14 22.68 2.10 -15.14
C HIS A 14 24.05 2.75 -15.36
N ARG A 15 24.36 3.83 -14.66
CA ARG A 15 25.64 4.54 -14.81
C ARG A 15 26.79 3.91 -14.04
N HIS A 16 26.52 3.36 -12.85
CA HIS A 16 27.58 2.99 -11.90
C HIS A 16 27.59 1.51 -11.51
N GLN A 17 26.48 0.80 -11.65
CA GLN A 17 26.32 -0.63 -11.35
C GLN A 17 26.78 -1.03 -9.93
N LEU A 18 26.67 -0.10 -8.97
CA LEU A 18 27.02 -0.35 -7.57
C LEU A 18 25.86 -1.06 -6.85
N GLY A 19 26.19 -2.05 -6.01
CA GLY A 19 25.20 -2.77 -5.18
C GLY A 19 24.87 -2.10 -3.84
N LEU A 20 25.72 -1.17 -3.39
CA LEU A 20 25.54 -0.32 -2.21
C LEU A 20 26.22 1.03 -2.46
N TYR A 21 25.51 2.13 -2.24
CA TYR A 21 26.09 3.48 -2.38
C TYR A 21 25.40 4.50 -1.46
N THR A 22 26.03 5.66 -1.29
CA THR A 22 25.49 6.74 -0.45
C THR A 22 25.02 7.91 -1.30
N LEU A 23 23.81 8.39 -1.03
CA LEU A 23 23.30 9.66 -1.53
C LEU A 23 23.27 10.69 -0.40
N ARG A 24 23.81 11.88 -0.67
CA ARG A 24 23.61 13.04 0.20
C ARG A 24 22.29 13.70 -0.21
N THR A 25 21.36 13.78 0.73
CA THR A 25 20.09 14.49 0.57
C THR A 25 20.14 15.79 1.37
N ILE A 26 19.18 16.69 1.13
CA ILE A 26 19.05 17.93 1.91
C ILE A 26 18.81 17.68 3.41
N PHE A 27 18.31 16.49 3.77
CA PHE A 27 17.98 16.10 5.15
C PHE A 27 19.00 15.13 5.77
N GLY A 28 20.10 14.83 5.08
CA GLY A 28 21.16 13.98 5.61
C GLY A 28 21.74 13.01 4.58
N ARG A 29 21.93 11.76 5.00
CA ARG A 29 22.50 10.69 4.16
C ARG A 29 21.52 9.55 4.03
N MET A 30 21.46 8.99 2.83
CA MET A 30 20.67 7.81 2.51
C MET A 30 21.59 6.78 1.86
N TYR A 31 21.64 5.59 2.44
CA TYR A 31 22.31 4.42 1.90
C TYR A 31 21.34 3.67 0.99
N ILE A 32 21.69 3.55 -0.29
CA ILE A 32 20.88 2.84 -1.27
C ILE A 32 21.48 1.46 -1.51
N ILE A 33 20.63 0.44 -1.40
CA ILE A 33 20.95 -0.96 -1.59
C ILE A 33 20.24 -1.43 -2.86
N SER A 34 21.02 -1.91 -3.83
CA SER A 34 20.58 -2.22 -5.19
C SER A 34 21.08 -3.58 -5.65
N SER A 35 21.42 -4.49 -4.72
CA SER A 35 21.82 -5.85 -5.07
C SER A 35 21.28 -6.87 -4.07
N PRO A 36 21.04 -8.13 -4.49
CA PRO A 36 20.51 -9.17 -3.61
C PRO A 36 21.38 -9.47 -2.38
N SER A 37 22.71 -9.48 -2.53
CA SER A 37 23.63 -9.80 -1.43
C SER A 37 23.61 -8.72 -0.33
N TRP A 38 23.56 -7.44 -0.72
CA TRP A 38 23.38 -6.34 0.24
C TRP A 38 21.97 -6.28 0.83
N THR A 39 20.94 -6.71 0.09
CA THR A 39 19.57 -6.88 0.65
C THR A 39 19.54 -7.93 1.75
N GLN A 40 20.26 -9.05 1.61
CA GLN A 40 20.38 -10.03 2.69
C GLN A 40 21.06 -9.43 3.93
N ALA A 41 22.12 -8.64 3.75
CA ALA A 41 22.77 -7.94 4.86
C ALA A 41 21.80 -6.99 5.57
N PHE A 42 20.97 -6.26 4.80
CA PHE A 42 19.95 -5.35 5.32
C PHE A 42 18.97 -6.05 6.26
N HIS A 43 18.43 -7.19 5.83
CA HIS A 43 17.48 -7.94 6.66
C HIS A 43 18.12 -8.54 7.91
N ARG A 44 19.41 -8.92 7.86
CA ARG A 44 20.14 -9.42 9.04
C ARG A 44 20.43 -8.31 10.07
N ALA A 45 20.51 -7.05 9.65
CA ALA A 45 20.74 -5.89 10.51
C ALA A 45 19.45 -5.34 11.16
N SER A 46 18.39 -6.14 11.29
CA SER A 46 17.07 -5.71 11.78
C SER A 46 17.05 -5.10 13.18
N LYS A 47 18.04 -5.42 14.03
CA LYS A 47 18.14 -4.86 15.40
C LYS A 47 18.53 -3.38 15.41
N SER A 48 19.35 -2.95 14.45
CA SER A 48 19.85 -1.57 14.37
C SER A 48 19.15 -0.74 13.29
N LEU A 49 18.36 -1.39 12.43
CA LEU A 49 17.59 -0.76 11.36
C LEU A 49 16.08 -0.81 11.66
N SER A 50 15.50 0.34 12.04
CA SER A 50 14.09 0.42 12.43
C SER A 50 13.18 0.95 11.31
N PHE A 51 12.04 0.30 11.10
CA PHE A 51 10.94 0.84 10.29
C PHE A 51 10.08 1.79 11.10
N HIS A 52 9.83 1.42 12.35
CA HIS A 52 8.96 2.09 13.30
C HIS A 52 9.35 3.55 13.53
N ASP A 53 10.64 3.88 13.53
CA ASP A 53 11.11 5.26 13.68
C ASP A 53 10.73 6.17 12.48
N LEU A 54 10.29 5.60 11.35
CA LEU A 54 9.75 6.33 10.21
C LEU A 54 8.22 6.51 10.29
N VAL A 55 7.55 5.73 11.15
CA VAL A 55 6.10 5.74 11.28
C VAL A 55 5.64 7.01 12.00
N ALA A 56 6.25 7.38 13.13
CA ALA A 56 5.79 8.53 13.92
C ALA A 56 5.76 9.86 13.13
N PRO A 57 6.81 10.27 12.38
CA PRO A 57 6.76 11.48 11.55
C PRO A 57 5.69 11.40 10.44
N THR A 58 5.45 10.20 9.91
CA THR A 58 4.43 9.95 8.90
C THR A 58 3.03 10.10 9.46
N LEU A 59 2.76 9.49 10.62
CA LEU A 59 1.48 9.64 11.32
C LEU A 59 1.20 11.11 11.63
N HIS A 60 2.17 11.86 12.15
CA HIS A 60 1.98 13.28 12.44
C HIS A 60 1.67 14.10 11.18
N SER A 61 2.44 13.93 10.10
CA SER A 61 2.31 14.78 8.90
C SER A 61 1.06 14.46 8.08
N VAL A 62 0.70 13.19 7.98
CA VAL A 62 -0.41 12.72 7.15
C VAL A 62 -1.72 12.73 7.92
N LEU A 63 -1.73 12.22 9.16
CA LEU A 63 -2.94 12.02 9.93
C LEU A 63 -3.34 13.21 10.79
N ASP A 64 -2.46 14.19 11.08
CA ASP A 64 -2.79 15.39 11.86
C ASP A 64 -3.39 15.10 13.25
N LEU A 65 -2.89 14.02 13.89
CA LEU A 65 -3.35 13.61 15.22
C LEU A 65 -2.90 14.62 16.28
N ASP A 66 -3.72 14.81 17.31
CA ASP A 66 -3.33 15.67 18.43
C ASP A 66 -2.15 15.06 19.22
N PRO A 67 -1.40 15.86 20.00
CA PRO A 67 -0.22 15.39 20.72
C PRO A 67 -0.46 14.20 21.67
N GLY A 68 -1.63 14.17 22.35
CA GLY A 68 -1.96 13.08 23.27
C GLY A 68 -2.23 11.78 22.51
N THR A 69 -2.99 11.86 21.42
CA THR A 69 -3.22 10.73 20.52
C THR A 69 -1.93 10.24 19.88
N LEU A 70 -1.05 11.14 19.44
CA LEU A 70 0.23 10.76 18.85
C LEU A 70 1.11 10.03 19.87
N GLN A 71 1.09 10.45 21.13
CA GLN A 71 1.81 9.76 22.21
C GLN A 71 1.30 8.33 22.40
N ILE A 72 -0.02 8.13 22.40
CA ILE A 72 -0.64 6.79 22.48
C ILE A 72 -0.23 5.93 21.27
N PHE A 73 -0.27 6.49 20.06
CA PHE A 73 0.08 5.76 18.84
C PHE A 73 1.55 5.35 18.76
N THR A 74 2.42 6.16 19.37
CA THR A 74 3.87 5.94 19.39
C THR A 74 4.36 5.23 20.64
N GLU A 75 3.45 4.87 21.55
CA GLU A 75 3.79 4.07 22.72
C GLU A 75 4.28 2.68 22.29
N ASN A 76 5.46 2.30 22.81
CA ASN A 76 6.09 1.00 22.56
C ASN A 76 6.25 0.67 21.05
N LEU A 77 6.45 1.69 20.22
CA LEU A 77 6.50 1.55 18.76
C LEU A 77 7.59 0.59 18.25
N ASN A 78 8.71 0.53 18.97
CA ASN A 78 9.85 -0.37 18.66
C ASN A 78 9.81 -1.69 19.45
N ASP A 79 8.72 -1.98 20.17
CA ASP A 79 8.58 -3.16 21.04
C ASP A 79 9.71 -3.28 22.08
N GLU A 80 10.11 -2.15 22.67
CA GLU A 80 11.21 -2.10 23.65
C GLU A 80 10.85 -2.85 24.95
N ARG A 81 9.55 -3.00 25.24
CA ARG A 81 9.03 -3.82 26.34
C ARG A 81 8.96 -5.31 26.03
N GLY A 82 9.02 -5.71 24.75
CA GLY A 82 8.94 -7.10 24.29
C GLY A 82 7.56 -7.75 24.48
N ASP A 83 6.53 -6.96 24.76
CA ASP A 83 5.15 -7.41 25.02
C ASP A 83 4.17 -7.07 23.90
N ARG A 84 4.63 -6.35 22.86
CA ARG A 84 3.83 -5.86 21.72
C ARG A 84 2.58 -5.03 22.09
N SER A 85 2.52 -4.47 23.30
CA SER A 85 1.35 -3.77 23.86
C SER A 85 1.01 -2.39 23.26
N GLY A 86 1.71 -1.97 22.19
CA GLY A 86 1.47 -0.70 21.52
C GLY A 86 0.38 -0.81 20.45
N VAL A 87 -0.30 0.30 20.14
CA VAL A 87 -1.39 0.35 19.12
C VAL A 87 -0.94 -0.28 17.80
N LEU A 88 0.24 0.09 17.29
CA LEU A 88 0.75 -0.44 16.03
C LEU A 88 1.07 -1.95 16.11
N GLY A 89 1.60 -2.41 17.24
CA GLY A 89 1.93 -3.82 17.46
C GLY A 89 0.66 -4.69 17.48
N GLU A 90 -0.35 -4.25 18.22
CA GLU A 90 -1.64 -4.94 18.31
C GLU A 90 -2.41 -4.91 16.99
N ILE A 91 -2.43 -3.77 16.27
CA ILE A 91 -3.02 -3.70 14.92
C ILE A 91 -2.29 -4.63 13.96
N HIS A 92 -0.95 -4.70 14.02
CA HIS A 92 -0.18 -5.62 13.18
C HIS A 92 -0.55 -7.08 13.43
N ASP A 93 -0.73 -7.46 14.69
CA ASP A 93 -1.10 -8.82 15.07
C ASP A 93 -2.56 -9.13 14.71
N LEU A 94 -3.45 -8.15 14.86
CA LEU A 94 -4.82 -8.19 14.38
C LEU A 94 -4.87 -8.46 12.88
N VAL A 95 -4.17 -7.65 12.07
CA VAL A 95 -4.12 -7.80 10.61
C VAL A 95 -3.61 -9.18 10.21
N LYS A 96 -2.52 -9.66 10.85
CA LYS A 96 -2.00 -11.00 10.60
C LYS A 96 -3.01 -12.10 10.88
N ARG A 97 -3.76 -11.99 11.98
CA ARG A 97 -4.75 -12.99 12.38
C ARG A 97 -5.99 -12.93 11.50
N VAL A 98 -6.54 -11.73 11.27
CA VAL A 98 -7.77 -11.52 10.51
C VAL A 98 -7.57 -11.79 9.02
N LEU A 99 -6.41 -11.45 8.46
CA LEU A 99 -6.11 -11.69 7.03
C LEU A 99 -5.26 -12.94 6.79
N ALA A 100 -5.12 -13.82 7.78
CA ALA A 100 -4.44 -15.10 7.59
C ALA A 100 -5.15 -15.97 6.55
N PRO A 101 -4.43 -16.81 5.78
CA PRO A 101 -5.08 -17.78 4.90
C PRO A 101 -6.08 -18.66 5.68
N ARG A 102 -7.33 -18.76 5.18
CA ARG A 102 -8.43 -19.55 5.78
C ARG A 102 -8.93 -19.03 7.14
N SER A 103 -8.64 -17.78 7.50
CA SER A 103 -9.31 -17.14 8.63
C SER A 103 -10.74 -16.76 8.24
N LYS A 104 -11.65 -16.78 9.22
CA LYS A 104 -13.03 -16.30 9.02
C LYS A 104 -13.08 -14.84 8.59
N GLY A 105 -12.19 -14.00 9.14
CA GLY A 105 -12.15 -12.58 8.80
C GLY A 105 -11.68 -12.32 7.36
N LEU A 106 -10.79 -13.15 6.81
CA LEU A 106 -10.39 -13.05 5.40
C LEU A 106 -11.53 -13.51 4.50
N GLU A 107 -12.24 -14.57 4.87
CA GLU A 107 -13.41 -15.06 4.14
C GLU A 107 -14.54 -14.02 4.11
N GLU A 108 -14.84 -13.39 5.25
CA GLU A 108 -15.80 -12.29 5.39
C GLU A 108 -15.48 -11.12 4.45
N VAL A 109 -14.26 -10.55 4.55
CA VAL A 109 -13.85 -9.40 3.74
C VAL A 109 -13.79 -9.77 2.26
N ASN A 110 -13.29 -10.96 1.91
CA ASN A 110 -13.23 -11.39 0.51
C ASN A 110 -14.62 -11.56 -0.09
N GLN A 111 -15.57 -12.14 0.65
CA GLN A 111 -16.93 -12.34 0.14
C GLN A 111 -17.56 -10.99 -0.24
N VAL A 112 -17.56 -10.02 0.67
CA VAL A 112 -18.10 -8.68 0.41
C VAL A 112 -17.36 -7.99 -0.74
N PHE A 113 -16.03 -8.10 -0.77
CA PHE A 113 -15.23 -7.51 -1.86
C PHE A 113 -15.62 -8.11 -3.22
N PHE A 114 -15.73 -9.44 -3.34
CA PHE A 114 -16.11 -10.08 -4.59
C PHE A 114 -17.56 -9.78 -4.99
N ASP A 115 -18.48 -9.65 -4.04
CA ASP A 115 -19.87 -9.26 -4.31
C ASP A 115 -19.95 -7.84 -4.88
N GLU A 116 -19.17 -6.89 -4.33
CA GLU A 116 -19.05 -5.53 -4.86
C GLU A 116 -18.46 -5.52 -6.28
N ILE A 117 -17.39 -6.29 -6.52
CA ILE A 117 -16.79 -6.41 -7.87
C ILE A 117 -17.79 -7.01 -8.86
N ALA A 118 -18.54 -8.04 -8.45
CA ALA A 118 -19.58 -8.64 -9.29
C ALA A 118 -20.71 -7.65 -9.59
N ALA A 119 -21.13 -6.84 -8.60
CA ALA A 119 -22.12 -5.79 -8.80
C ALA A 119 -21.64 -4.75 -9.83
N HIS A 120 -20.39 -4.29 -9.72
CA HIS A 120 -19.78 -3.38 -10.69
C HIS A 120 -19.66 -3.98 -12.10
N ALA A 121 -19.32 -5.27 -12.21
CA ALA A 121 -19.25 -5.96 -13.49
C ALA A 121 -20.64 -6.15 -14.13
N ASN A 122 -21.67 -6.44 -13.32
CA ASN A 122 -23.01 -6.72 -13.81
C ASN A 122 -23.74 -5.51 -14.38
N VAL A 123 -23.38 -4.30 -13.96
CA VAL A 123 -23.95 -3.05 -14.49
C VAL A 123 -23.22 -2.54 -15.73
N LEU A 124 -22.14 -3.19 -16.17
CA LEU A 124 -21.47 -2.82 -17.41
C LEU A 124 -22.42 -2.98 -18.61
N PRO A 125 -22.42 -2.04 -19.58
CA PRO A 125 -23.28 -2.11 -20.75
C PRO A 125 -23.10 -3.44 -21.52
N ARG A 126 -24.20 -4.15 -21.78
CA ARG A 126 -24.21 -5.43 -22.54
C ARG A 126 -24.68 -5.27 -24.00
N GLY A 127 -25.05 -4.06 -24.41
CA GLY A 127 -25.62 -3.75 -25.72
C GLY A 127 -24.59 -3.30 -26.75
N GLU A 128 -25.05 -2.93 -27.94
CA GLU A 128 -24.23 -2.35 -29.00
C GLU A 128 -23.89 -0.89 -28.66
N GLY A 129 -22.65 -0.66 -28.23
CA GLY A 129 -22.11 0.66 -27.92
C GLY A 129 -20.78 0.54 -27.18
N THR A 130 -19.91 1.55 -27.32
CA THR A 130 -18.66 1.65 -26.57
C THR A 130 -18.66 2.96 -25.80
N GLU A 131 -18.47 2.89 -24.49
CA GLU A 131 -18.26 4.05 -23.64
C GLU A 131 -16.76 4.16 -23.32
N SER A 132 -16.20 5.34 -23.53
CA SER A 132 -14.81 5.61 -23.16
C SER A 132 -14.73 6.01 -21.71
N VAL A 133 -13.89 5.32 -20.94
CA VAL A 133 -13.64 5.62 -19.52
C VAL A 133 -12.16 5.85 -19.28
N GLY A 134 -11.84 6.79 -18.39
CA GLY A 134 -10.46 6.95 -17.91
C GLY A 134 -10.10 5.78 -16.99
N LEU A 135 -9.27 4.84 -17.46
CA LEU A 135 -8.95 3.59 -16.75
C LEU A 135 -8.50 3.82 -15.29
N TRP A 136 -7.60 4.77 -15.05
CA TRP A 136 -7.15 5.12 -13.70
C TRP A 136 -8.32 5.54 -12.79
N LYS A 137 -9.14 6.51 -13.23
CA LYS A 137 -10.27 7.00 -12.43
C LYS A 137 -11.31 5.92 -12.20
N TRP A 138 -11.54 5.07 -13.20
CA TRP A 138 -12.47 3.94 -13.11
C TRP A 138 -12.01 2.90 -12.07
N ILE A 139 -10.73 2.52 -12.09
CA ILE A 139 -10.14 1.58 -11.12
C ILE A 139 -10.07 2.19 -9.73
N CYS A 140 -9.68 3.46 -9.58
CA CYS A 140 -9.74 4.19 -8.32
C CYS A 140 -11.11 4.08 -7.69
N ARG A 141 -12.18 4.36 -8.46
CA ARG A 141 -13.55 4.29 -7.95
C ARG A 141 -13.93 2.88 -7.51
N ILE A 142 -13.83 1.90 -8.43
CA ILE A 142 -14.27 0.52 -8.17
C ILE A 142 -13.49 -0.08 -7.00
N MET A 143 -12.16 -0.07 -7.09
CA MET A 143 -11.33 -0.73 -6.09
C MET A 143 -11.40 -0.02 -4.73
N SER A 144 -11.44 1.32 -4.69
CA SER A 144 -11.57 2.03 -3.43
C SER A 144 -12.91 1.76 -2.76
N THR A 145 -14.03 1.83 -3.49
CA THR A 145 -15.36 1.56 -2.92
C THR A 145 -15.47 0.09 -2.50
N SER A 146 -15.11 -0.88 -3.34
CA SER A 146 -15.23 -2.31 -2.99
C SER A 146 -14.36 -2.67 -1.78
N SER A 147 -13.11 -2.22 -1.71
CA SER A 147 -12.23 -2.52 -0.57
C SER A 147 -12.70 -1.86 0.73
N THR A 148 -13.17 -0.62 0.66
CA THR A 148 -13.65 0.10 1.85
C THR A 148 -15.01 -0.42 2.31
N THR A 149 -15.91 -0.83 1.41
CA THR A 149 -17.17 -1.48 1.77
C THR A 149 -16.93 -2.82 2.44
N ALA A 150 -16.00 -3.63 1.92
CA ALA A 150 -15.62 -4.90 2.52
C ALA A 150 -15.04 -4.75 3.94
N ALA A 151 -14.33 -3.65 4.21
CA ALA A 151 -13.78 -3.37 5.54
C ALA A 151 -14.81 -2.74 6.49
N TYR A 152 -15.52 -1.71 6.06
CA TYR A 152 -16.31 -0.81 6.92
C TYR A 152 -17.82 -1.07 6.90
N GLY A 153 -18.29 -1.99 6.05
CA GLY A 153 -19.69 -2.39 5.98
C GLY A 153 -20.61 -1.29 5.41
N PRO A 154 -21.91 -1.33 5.72
CA PRO A 154 -22.94 -0.52 5.05
C PRO A 154 -22.82 0.99 5.31
N TYR A 155 -22.12 1.38 6.37
CA TYR A 155 -21.90 2.78 6.74
C TYR A 155 -20.53 3.31 6.28
N ASN A 156 -19.88 2.62 5.34
CA ASN A 156 -18.62 3.04 4.73
C ASN A 156 -18.72 4.48 4.19
N PRO A 157 -17.93 5.44 4.71
CA PRO A 157 -17.97 6.83 4.24
C PRO A 157 -17.72 6.98 2.74
N PHE A 158 -16.82 6.18 2.17
CA PHE A 158 -16.47 6.26 0.74
C PHE A 158 -17.55 5.70 -0.19
N ALA A 159 -18.45 4.87 0.32
CA ALA A 159 -19.62 4.39 -0.42
C ALA A 159 -20.79 5.39 -0.31
N LEU A 160 -21.00 5.97 0.87
CA LEU A 160 -22.05 6.95 1.11
C LEU A 160 -21.80 8.29 0.40
N GLU A 161 -20.54 8.71 0.33
CA GLU A 161 -20.12 9.94 -0.34
C GLU A 161 -19.00 9.65 -1.35
N PRO A 162 -19.33 9.27 -2.60
CA PRO A 162 -18.33 8.85 -3.60
C PRO A 162 -17.26 9.90 -3.93
N SER A 163 -17.51 11.19 -3.71
CA SER A 163 -16.49 12.24 -3.90
C SER A 163 -15.32 12.12 -2.91
N LEU A 164 -15.50 11.43 -1.79
CA LEU A 164 -14.41 11.18 -0.84
C LEU A 164 -13.32 10.27 -1.42
N VAL A 165 -13.63 9.47 -2.45
CA VAL A 165 -12.63 8.70 -3.19
C VAL A 165 -11.69 9.63 -3.96
N ASP A 166 -12.23 10.65 -4.63
CA ASP A 166 -11.42 11.66 -5.32
C ASP A 166 -10.58 12.48 -4.31
N ASP A 167 -11.15 12.83 -3.15
CA ASP A 167 -10.43 13.50 -2.06
C ASP A 167 -9.28 12.62 -1.51
N PHE A 168 -9.53 11.33 -1.27
CA PHE A 168 -8.49 10.38 -0.85
C PHE A 168 -7.34 10.29 -1.86
N TRP A 169 -7.64 10.16 -3.15
CA TRP A 169 -6.60 10.08 -4.18
C TRP A 169 -5.84 11.39 -4.36
N ASN A 170 -6.50 12.55 -4.16
CA ASN A 170 -5.84 13.84 -4.10
C ASN A 170 -4.83 13.91 -2.92
N ILE A 171 -5.20 13.39 -1.75
CA ILE A 171 -4.30 13.27 -0.59
C ILE A 171 -3.12 12.34 -0.93
N ALA A 172 -3.40 11.16 -1.47
CA ALA A 172 -2.39 10.14 -1.78
C ALA A 172 -1.34 10.66 -2.79
N GLN A 173 -1.78 11.29 -3.88
CA GLN A 173 -0.89 11.79 -4.93
C GLN A 173 -0.06 13.00 -4.46
N ASN A 174 -0.59 13.80 -3.53
CA ASN A 174 0.06 15.00 -3.03
C ASN A 174 0.64 14.82 -1.61
N MET A 175 0.82 13.58 -1.15
CA MET A 175 1.31 13.29 0.20
C MET A 175 2.68 13.91 0.49
N HIS A 176 3.54 14.05 -0.52
CA HIS A 176 4.83 14.73 -0.42
C HIS A 176 4.70 16.20 0.05
N ILE A 177 3.61 16.89 -0.30
CA ILE A 177 3.32 18.25 0.16
C ILE A 177 3.01 18.26 1.66
N LEU A 178 2.32 17.24 2.18
CA LEU A 178 2.01 17.12 3.62
C LEU A 178 3.29 16.96 4.46
N PHE A 179 4.30 16.27 3.94
CA PHE A 179 5.61 16.17 4.60
C PHE A 179 6.41 17.48 4.57
N ILE A 180 6.29 18.27 3.49
CA ILE A 180 6.98 19.56 3.34
C ILE A 180 6.28 20.66 4.16
N LEU A 181 4.95 20.62 4.22
CA LEU A 181 4.08 21.59 4.89
C LEU A 181 3.29 20.92 6.03
N PRO A 182 3.96 20.44 7.10
CA PRO A 182 3.30 19.66 8.15
C PRO A 182 2.39 20.52 9.05
N ARG A 183 2.44 21.85 8.93
CA ARG A 183 1.59 22.77 9.72
C ARG A 183 0.31 23.06 8.96
N SER A 184 -0.84 22.73 9.57
CA SER A 184 -2.16 22.84 8.93
C SER A 184 -2.49 24.25 8.43
N TRP A 185 -2.05 25.31 9.10
CA TRP A 185 -2.26 26.69 8.63
C TRP A 185 -1.48 27.03 7.35
N LEU A 186 -0.23 26.54 7.22
CA LEU A 186 0.59 26.69 6.01
C LEU A 186 -0.02 25.90 4.86
N LEU A 187 -0.48 24.68 5.14
CA LEU A 187 -1.13 23.81 4.16
C LEU A 187 -2.40 24.46 3.62
N SER A 188 -3.26 25.00 4.48
CA SER A 188 -4.49 25.68 4.06
C SER A 188 -4.24 26.91 3.18
N TYR A 189 -3.12 27.61 3.38
CA TYR A 189 -2.77 28.78 2.57
C TYR A 189 -2.13 28.39 1.23
N LEU A 190 -1.17 27.47 1.24
CA LEU A 190 -0.35 27.13 0.06
C LEU A 190 -0.96 26.02 -0.81
N ALA A 191 -1.77 25.14 -0.23
CA ALA A 191 -2.43 24.02 -0.90
C ALA A 191 -3.87 23.84 -0.39
N PRO A 192 -4.76 24.84 -0.57
CA PRO A 192 -6.11 24.85 0.00
C PRO A 192 -6.93 23.61 -0.39
N LYS A 193 -6.87 23.19 -1.67
CA LYS A 193 -7.59 22.00 -2.15
C LYS A 193 -7.16 20.71 -1.44
N LEU A 194 -5.86 20.57 -1.13
CA LEU A 194 -5.34 19.42 -0.40
C LEU A 194 -5.77 19.46 1.06
N SER A 195 -5.75 20.65 1.67
CA SER A 195 -6.25 20.86 3.03
C SER A 195 -7.74 20.52 3.15
N GLU A 196 -8.56 21.02 2.22
CA GLU A 196 -10.01 20.76 2.17
C GLU A 196 -10.33 19.27 1.99
N ALA A 197 -9.68 18.61 1.03
CA ALA A 197 -9.82 17.17 0.82
C ALA A 197 -9.47 16.37 2.08
N ARG A 198 -8.35 16.72 2.75
CA ARG A 198 -7.93 16.09 4.01
C ARG A 198 -8.98 16.27 5.11
N GLN A 199 -9.51 17.48 5.28
CA GLN A 199 -10.52 17.75 6.31
C GLN A 199 -11.87 17.06 6.04
N ARG A 200 -12.28 16.91 4.77
CA ARG A 200 -13.49 16.16 4.40
C ARG A 200 -13.38 14.69 4.75
N VAL A 201 -12.27 14.05 4.35
CA VAL A 201 -11.99 12.65 4.68
C VAL A 201 -11.92 12.45 6.20
N PHE A 202 -11.24 13.33 6.94
CA PHE A 202 -11.21 13.26 8.40
C PHE A 202 -12.57 13.42 9.03
N ARG A 203 -13.40 14.37 8.58
CA ARG A 203 -14.76 14.55 9.09
C ARG A 203 -15.57 13.28 8.94
N ALA A 204 -15.55 12.67 7.75
CA ALA A 204 -16.34 11.48 7.46
C ALA A 204 -15.88 10.26 8.29
N LEU A 205 -14.57 10.08 8.48
CA LEU A 205 -14.03 9.00 9.32
C LEU A 205 -14.25 9.24 10.82
N ARG A 206 -14.19 10.49 11.28
CA ARG A 206 -14.56 10.86 12.66
C ARG A 206 -16.02 10.51 12.92
N GLU A 207 -16.91 10.94 12.03
CA GLU A 207 -18.35 10.66 12.13
C GLU A 207 -18.61 9.16 12.19
N TYR A 208 -18.00 8.37 11.29
CA TYR A 208 -18.09 6.90 11.32
C TYR A 208 -17.68 6.29 12.67
N SER A 209 -16.64 6.83 13.32
CA SER A 209 -16.22 6.33 14.62
C SER A 209 -17.06 6.87 15.79
N GLU A 210 -17.55 8.10 15.71
CA GLU A 210 -18.34 8.75 16.75
C GLU A 210 -19.73 8.12 16.88
N THR A 211 -20.33 7.76 15.75
CA THR A 211 -21.62 7.05 15.66
C THR A 211 -21.50 5.54 15.90
N GLU A 212 -20.28 5.04 16.17
CA GLU A 212 -20.00 3.61 16.37
C GLU A 212 -20.37 2.71 15.17
N ASN A 213 -20.42 3.28 13.97
CA ASN A 213 -20.74 2.55 12.74
C ASN A 213 -19.71 1.44 12.43
N PHE A 214 -18.52 1.49 13.03
CA PHE A 214 -17.54 0.38 12.98
C PHE A 214 -18.10 -0.95 13.49
N THR A 215 -19.11 -0.94 14.37
CA THR A 215 -19.78 -2.16 14.88
C THR A 215 -20.49 -2.95 13.79
N SER A 216 -20.85 -2.31 12.67
CA SER A 216 -21.46 -2.95 11.49
C SER A 216 -20.43 -3.27 10.40
N GLY A 217 -19.15 -2.95 10.62
CA GLY A 217 -18.06 -3.29 9.72
C GLY A 217 -17.53 -4.71 9.95
N SER A 218 -16.48 -5.06 9.21
CA SER A 218 -15.80 -6.34 9.36
C SER A 218 -15.18 -6.51 10.75
N SER A 219 -14.83 -7.75 11.10
CA SER A 219 -14.00 -8.06 12.28
C SER A 219 -12.76 -7.16 12.40
N LEU A 220 -12.11 -6.84 11.29
CA LEU A 220 -10.96 -5.93 11.26
C LEU A 220 -11.31 -4.51 11.71
N ALA A 221 -12.40 -3.94 11.20
CA ALA A 221 -12.82 -2.58 11.55
C ALA A 221 -13.24 -2.49 13.03
N GLN A 222 -14.01 -3.48 13.50
CA GLN A 222 -14.46 -3.57 14.89
C GLN A 222 -13.29 -3.67 15.86
N GLU A 223 -12.41 -4.64 15.67
CA GLU A 223 -11.31 -4.91 16.60
C GLU A 223 -10.23 -3.81 16.53
N SER A 224 -9.97 -3.24 15.35
CA SER A 224 -9.06 -2.10 15.20
C SER A 224 -9.55 -0.87 15.96
N ALA A 225 -10.86 -0.58 15.90
CA ALA A 225 -11.46 0.49 16.70
C ALA A 225 -11.33 0.21 18.19
N GLN A 226 -11.64 -1.02 18.63
CA GLN A 226 -11.52 -1.41 20.04
C GLN A 226 -10.09 -1.28 20.57
N ILE A 227 -9.07 -1.69 19.82
CA ILE A 227 -7.66 -1.51 20.19
C ILE A 227 -7.38 -0.04 20.48
N ARG A 228 -7.68 0.86 19.54
CA ARG A 228 -7.43 2.31 19.72
C ARG A 228 -8.19 2.91 20.89
N LEU A 229 -9.48 2.60 21.01
CA LEU A 229 -10.34 3.12 22.09
C LEU A 229 -9.88 2.61 23.47
N SER A 230 -9.49 1.34 23.59
CA SER A 230 -9.00 0.76 24.86
C SER A 230 -7.70 1.39 25.35
N LYS A 231 -6.93 2.00 24.45
CA LYS A 231 -5.69 2.74 24.77
C LYS A 231 -5.93 4.22 25.11
N GLY A 232 -7.20 4.63 25.20
CA GLY A 232 -7.59 5.98 25.62
C GLY A 232 -7.75 7.00 24.49
N MET A 233 -7.73 6.56 23.22
CA MET A 233 -8.07 7.47 22.12
C MET A 233 -9.55 7.86 22.18
N THR A 234 -9.85 9.12 21.88
CA THR A 234 -11.25 9.54 21.68
C THR A 234 -11.80 8.92 20.40
N LYS A 235 -13.13 8.75 20.29
CA LYS A 235 -13.76 8.26 19.05
C LYS A 235 -13.38 9.09 17.84
N SER A 236 -13.37 10.41 17.97
CA SER A 236 -12.95 11.34 16.91
C SER A 236 -11.53 11.02 16.42
N GLN A 237 -10.56 10.96 17.33
CA GLN A 237 -9.16 10.69 16.98
C GLN A 237 -8.92 9.26 16.48
N SER A 238 -9.68 8.29 17.01
CA SER A 238 -9.72 6.92 16.51
C SER A 238 -10.18 6.90 15.04
N GLY A 239 -11.29 7.55 14.74
CA GLY A 239 -11.80 7.68 13.37
C GLY A 239 -10.80 8.35 12.44
N GLN A 240 -10.20 9.47 12.84
CA GLN A 240 -9.16 10.13 12.03
C GLN A 240 -7.94 9.25 11.75
N ALA A 241 -7.50 8.47 12.74
CA ALA A 241 -6.40 7.52 12.57
C ALA A 241 -6.74 6.36 11.62
N GLU A 242 -8.02 6.07 11.37
CA GLU A 242 -8.48 5.04 10.43
C GLU A 242 -7.97 5.28 9.01
N LEU A 243 -7.67 6.53 8.64
CA LEU A 243 -7.09 6.85 7.34
C LEU A 243 -5.81 6.03 7.06
N SER A 244 -5.03 5.67 8.09
CA SER A 244 -3.86 4.82 7.93
C SER A 244 -4.18 3.42 7.39
N ILE A 245 -5.30 2.83 7.83
CA ILE A 245 -5.76 1.51 7.37
C ILE A 245 -6.36 1.63 5.97
N VAL A 246 -7.13 2.68 5.69
CA VAL A 246 -7.60 2.99 4.33
C VAL A 246 -6.43 3.09 3.36
N MET A 247 -5.37 3.81 3.73
CA MET A 247 -4.15 3.91 2.92
C MET A 247 -3.48 2.55 2.72
N ALA A 248 -3.41 1.71 3.76
CA ALA A 248 -2.82 0.38 3.66
C ALA A 248 -3.54 -0.52 2.64
N PHE A 249 -4.87 -0.41 2.54
CA PHE A 249 -5.64 -1.15 1.53
C PHE A 249 -5.45 -0.62 0.12
N LEU A 250 -5.45 0.70 -0.05
CA LEU A 250 -5.67 1.29 -1.36
C LEU A 250 -4.38 1.66 -2.09
N LEU A 251 -3.35 2.12 -1.37
CA LEU A 251 -2.14 2.70 -2.00
C LEU A 251 -1.33 1.70 -2.82
N ASN A 252 -1.50 0.39 -2.58
CA ASN A 252 -0.83 -0.66 -3.35
C ASN A 252 -1.80 -1.39 -4.28
N THR A 253 -2.98 -1.76 -3.78
CA THR A 253 -3.95 -2.57 -4.52
C THR A 253 -4.44 -1.86 -5.78
N VAL A 254 -4.78 -0.57 -5.68
CA VAL A 254 -5.35 0.18 -6.82
C VAL A 254 -4.30 0.40 -7.93
N PRO A 255 -3.07 0.89 -7.65
CA PRO A 255 -2.04 0.96 -8.67
C PRO A 255 -1.67 -0.40 -9.26
N ALA A 256 -1.60 -1.46 -8.44
CA ALA A 256 -1.30 -2.80 -8.93
C ALA A 256 -2.38 -3.27 -9.92
N THR A 257 -3.66 -3.07 -9.61
CA THR A 257 -4.77 -3.39 -10.52
C THR A 257 -4.73 -2.55 -11.80
N PHE A 258 -4.40 -1.26 -11.70
CA PHE A 258 -4.24 -0.39 -12.86
C PHE A 258 -3.16 -0.90 -13.81
N TRP A 259 -1.95 -1.17 -13.29
CA TRP A 259 -0.86 -1.66 -14.12
C TRP A 259 -1.13 -3.05 -14.66
N PHE A 260 -1.74 -3.92 -13.86
CA PHE A 260 -2.10 -5.27 -14.28
C PHE A 260 -3.05 -5.23 -15.49
N LEU A 261 -4.13 -4.45 -15.38
CA LEU A 261 -5.07 -4.27 -16.49
C LEU A 261 -4.42 -3.61 -17.69
N THR A 262 -3.56 -2.60 -17.48
CA THR A 262 -2.84 -1.92 -18.56
C THR A 262 -1.97 -2.90 -19.36
N TYR A 263 -1.17 -3.72 -18.67
CA TYR A 263 -0.26 -4.66 -19.33
C TYR A 263 -1.00 -5.80 -20.04
N ILE A 264 -2.01 -6.41 -19.41
CA ILE A 264 -2.73 -7.50 -20.08
C ILE A 264 -3.56 -6.99 -21.27
N LEU A 265 -4.07 -5.76 -21.22
CA LEU A 265 -4.84 -5.19 -22.33
C LEU A 265 -3.96 -4.74 -23.50
N ALA A 266 -2.67 -4.46 -23.25
CA ALA A 266 -1.70 -4.10 -24.27
C ALA A 266 -1.24 -5.30 -25.11
N ASP A 267 -1.34 -6.52 -24.58
CA ASP A 267 -1.01 -7.77 -25.29
C ASP A 267 -2.28 -8.61 -25.55
N PRO A 268 -2.83 -8.57 -26.78
CA PRO A 268 -4.05 -9.30 -27.12
C PRO A 268 -3.93 -10.82 -26.97
N GLN A 269 -2.74 -11.39 -27.17
CA GLN A 269 -2.52 -12.83 -27.06
C GLN A 269 -2.54 -13.24 -25.59
N LEU A 270 -1.78 -12.53 -24.74
CA LEU A 270 -1.80 -12.73 -23.30
C LEU A 270 -3.22 -12.58 -22.74
N LEU A 271 -3.98 -11.57 -23.18
CA LEU A 271 -5.37 -11.38 -22.76
C LEU A 271 -6.26 -12.58 -23.12
N ALA A 272 -6.11 -13.12 -24.32
CA ALA A 272 -6.89 -14.28 -24.77
C ALA A 272 -6.56 -15.52 -23.94
N ASP A 273 -5.27 -15.79 -23.70
CA ASP A 273 -4.79 -16.92 -22.91
C ASP A 273 -5.25 -16.82 -21.44
N LEU A 274 -5.19 -15.62 -20.85
CA LEU A 274 -5.69 -15.36 -19.51
C LEU A 274 -7.21 -15.58 -19.39
N ARG A 275 -7.99 -15.17 -20.39
CA ARG A 275 -9.44 -15.41 -20.40
C ARG A 275 -9.75 -16.90 -20.44
N GLN A 276 -9.10 -17.64 -21.35
CA GLN A 276 -9.27 -19.09 -21.44
C GLN A 276 -8.88 -19.78 -20.13
N GLU A 277 -7.81 -19.34 -19.48
CA GLU A 277 -7.37 -19.89 -18.20
C GLU A 277 -8.39 -19.60 -17.08
N VAL A 278 -8.93 -18.37 -17.02
CA VAL A 278 -9.96 -17.99 -16.04
C VAL A 278 -11.29 -18.72 -16.28
N ASP A 279 -11.67 -18.99 -17.52
CA ASP A 279 -12.91 -19.70 -17.87
C ASP A 279 -12.96 -21.10 -17.22
N THR A 280 -11.80 -21.76 -17.02
CA THR A 280 -11.70 -23.05 -16.31
C THR A 280 -12.12 -22.97 -14.83
N CYS A 281 -12.16 -21.76 -14.26
CA CYS A 281 -12.60 -21.49 -12.89
C CYS A 281 -14.07 -21.05 -12.80
N THR A 282 -14.78 -21.01 -13.93
CA THR A 282 -16.17 -20.60 -14.01
C THR A 282 -17.12 -21.79 -14.18
N THR A 283 -18.33 -21.64 -13.66
CA THR A 283 -19.44 -22.58 -13.86
C THR A 283 -20.64 -21.80 -14.37
N ALA A 284 -21.14 -22.17 -15.55
CA ALA A 284 -22.35 -21.59 -16.10
C ALA A 284 -23.61 -22.26 -15.51
N THR A 285 -24.60 -21.44 -15.19
CA THR A 285 -25.98 -21.85 -14.86
C THR A 285 -26.93 -21.24 -15.89
N SER A 286 -28.24 -21.53 -15.81
CA SER A 286 -29.23 -20.99 -16.76
C SER A 286 -29.33 -19.46 -16.78
N HIS A 287 -28.89 -18.77 -15.71
CA HIS A 287 -29.05 -17.33 -15.57
C HIS A 287 -27.77 -16.58 -15.15
N GLN A 288 -26.71 -17.30 -14.76
CA GLN A 288 -25.51 -16.71 -14.15
C GLN A 288 -24.25 -17.47 -14.53
N LEU A 289 -23.14 -16.74 -14.61
CA LEU A 289 -21.79 -17.31 -14.65
C LEU A 289 -21.17 -17.13 -13.27
N ILE A 290 -20.79 -18.24 -12.62
CA ILE A 290 -20.26 -18.25 -11.26
C ILE A 290 -18.74 -18.43 -11.33
N LEU A 291 -17.99 -17.45 -10.86
CA LEU A 291 -16.53 -17.54 -10.72
C LEU A 291 -16.16 -18.13 -9.35
N THR A 292 -15.48 -19.27 -9.34
CA THR A 292 -14.91 -19.81 -8.09
C THR A 292 -13.57 -19.13 -7.81
N ALA A 293 -13.60 -17.96 -7.17
CA ALA A 293 -12.41 -17.10 -6.97
C ALA A 293 -11.22 -17.83 -6.31
N THR A 294 -11.48 -18.78 -5.42
CA THR A 294 -10.42 -19.57 -4.75
C THR A 294 -9.62 -20.44 -5.72
N LYS A 295 -10.19 -20.84 -6.87
CA LYS A 295 -9.50 -21.60 -7.91
C LYS A 295 -8.49 -20.76 -8.69
N LEU A 296 -8.68 -19.44 -8.79
CA LEU A 296 -7.76 -18.56 -9.53
C LEU A 296 -6.31 -18.70 -9.05
N ARG A 297 -6.09 -18.91 -7.75
CA ARG A 297 -4.75 -19.09 -7.19
C ARG A 297 -4.12 -20.45 -7.54
N THR A 298 -4.92 -21.49 -7.72
CA THR A 298 -4.45 -22.88 -7.86
C THR A 298 -4.55 -23.42 -9.28
N HIS A 299 -5.40 -22.83 -10.13
CA HIS A 299 -5.70 -23.30 -11.48
C HIS A 299 -5.33 -22.29 -12.57
N CYS A 300 -4.93 -21.07 -12.21
CA CYS A 300 -4.55 -20.03 -13.18
C CYS A 300 -3.07 -19.61 -13.06
N PRO A 301 -2.10 -20.50 -13.35
CA PRO A 301 -0.68 -20.17 -13.24
C PRO A 301 -0.26 -18.95 -14.09
N LEU A 302 -0.80 -18.76 -15.30
CA LEU A 302 -0.49 -17.62 -16.15
C LEU A 302 -1.01 -16.30 -15.55
N LEU A 303 -2.23 -16.28 -15.02
CA LEU A 303 -2.79 -15.12 -14.31
C LEU A 303 -1.91 -14.73 -13.11
N ASN A 304 -1.50 -15.71 -12.31
CA ASN A 304 -0.63 -15.47 -11.17
C ASN A 304 0.79 -15.03 -11.62
N SER A 305 1.26 -15.50 -12.78
CA SER A 305 2.54 -15.06 -13.36
C SER A 305 2.47 -13.60 -13.83
N ALA A 306 1.45 -13.25 -14.62
CA ALA A 306 1.23 -11.90 -15.12
C ALA A 306 1.06 -10.88 -13.98
N LEU A 307 0.38 -11.25 -12.89
CA LEU A 307 0.28 -10.39 -11.70
C LEU A 307 1.64 -10.18 -11.03
N ARG A 308 2.45 -11.24 -10.86
CA ARG A 308 3.79 -11.12 -10.28
C ARG A 308 4.71 -10.26 -11.15
N GLU A 309 4.60 -10.42 -12.47
CA GLU A 309 5.38 -9.64 -13.43
C GLU A 309 4.97 -8.17 -13.44
N THR A 310 3.67 -7.88 -13.34
CA THR A 310 3.17 -6.52 -13.13
C THR A 310 3.77 -5.90 -11.87
N LEU A 311 3.78 -6.64 -10.75
CA LEU A 311 4.36 -6.16 -9.49
C LEU A 311 5.88 -5.98 -9.60
N ARG A 312 6.58 -6.82 -10.39
CA ARG A 312 8.01 -6.66 -10.67
C ARG A 312 8.28 -5.33 -11.38
N LEU A 313 7.49 -5.01 -12.41
CA LEU A 313 7.68 -3.85 -13.28
C LEU A 313 7.20 -2.53 -12.67
N ALA A 314 6.00 -2.52 -12.09
CA ALA A 314 5.28 -1.28 -11.81
C ALA A 314 5.18 -0.92 -10.33
N ALA A 315 5.58 -1.80 -9.41
CA ALA A 315 5.55 -1.50 -7.99
C ALA A 315 6.93 -1.01 -7.51
N PRO A 316 7.11 0.30 -7.23
CA PRO A 316 8.33 0.79 -6.59
C PRO A 316 8.33 0.42 -5.09
N MET A 317 8.53 -0.87 -4.79
CA MET A 317 8.52 -1.43 -3.44
C MET A 317 9.80 -1.14 -2.67
N ASN A 318 10.12 0.13 -2.46
CA ASN A 318 11.30 0.51 -1.70
C ASN A 318 11.11 0.16 -0.22
N THR A 319 12.09 -0.54 0.37
CA THR A 319 12.07 -0.85 1.81
C THR A 319 13.05 0.06 2.54
N THR A 320 12.53 0.99 3.32
CA THR A 320 13.33 1.99 4.04
C THR A 320 13.37 1.71 5.54
N ARG A 321 14.54 1.93 6.15
CA ARG A 321 14.77 1.82 7.59
C ARG A 321 15.63 3.00 8.07
N TYR A 322 15.40 3.43 9.29
CA TYR A 322 16.22 4.37 10.03
C TYR A 322 17.35 3.63 10.75
N VAL A 323 18.59 4.14 10.65
CA VAL A 323 19.76 3.57 11.31
C VAL A 323 19.84 4.11 12.75
N ARG A 324 19.48 3.28 13.75
CA ARG A 324 19.42 3.68 15.18
C ARG A 324 20.80 3.79 15.83
N GLU A 325 21.76 3.01 15.35
CA GLU A 325 23.13 2.96 15.85
C GLU A 325 24.13 2.71 14.71
N ASP A 326 25.37 3.15 14.91
CA ASP A 326 26.47 2.89 13.97
C ASP A 326 26.59 1.37 13.74
N THR A 327 26.30 0.92 12.53
CA THR A 327 26.12 -0.49 12.20
C THR A 327 27.18 -0.95 11.20
N LEU A 328 27.99 -1.93 11.59
CA LEU A 328 28.85 -2.64 10.64
C LEU A 328 28.00 -3.50 9.71
N PHE A 329 28.05 -3.17 8.44
CA PHE A 329 27.22 -3.75 7.40
C PHE A 329 28.09 -4.61 6.49
N ARG A 330 28.03 -5.92 6.72
CA ARG A 330 28.87 -6.91 6.04
C ARG A 330 28.09 -7.63 4.94
N ASN A 331 28.64 -7.64 3.74
CA ASN A 331 28.10 -8.42 2.63
C ASN A 331 28.31 -9.92 2.92
N PRO A 332 27.26 -10.75 2.91
CA PRO A 332 27.39 -12.18 3.20
C PRO A 332 28.10 -12.97 2.09
N VAL A 333 28.21 -12.41 0.88
CA VAL A 333 28.85 -13.02 -0.28
C VAL A 333 30.26 -12.47 -0.46
N THR A 334 30.41 -11.16 -0.67
CA THR A 334 31.71 -10.53 -0.97
C THR A 334 32.59 -10.33 0.26
N GLN A 335 32.04 -10.49 1.48
CA GLN A 335 32.69 -10.20 2.76
C GLN A 335 33.11 -8.73 2.97
N GLU A 336 32.84 -7.85 2.00
CA GLU A 336 33.04 -6.41 2.15
C GLU A 336 32.24 -5.89 3.35
N THR A 337 32.81 -4.94 4.06
CA THR A 337 32.17 -4.35 5.24
C THR A 337 32.21 -2.83 5.13
N TYR A 338 31.04 -2.21 5.31
CA TYR A 338 30.89 -0.75 5.37
C TYR A 338 30.22 -0.35 6.67
N LEU A 339 30.42 0.90 7.10
CA LEU A 339 29.78 1.43 8.29
C LEU A 339 28.56 2.29 7.90
N LEU A 340 27.37 1.86 8.31
CA LEU A 340 26.18 2.69 8.26
C LEU A 340 26.13 3.57 9.51
N ARG A 341 26.10 4.89 9.31
CA ARG A 341 26.11 5.86 10.41
C ARG A 341 24.71 6.04 10.99
N LYS A 342 24.63 6.08 12.32
CA LYS A 342 23.45 6.48 13.08
C LYS A 342 22.83 7.75 12.52
N GLY A 343 21.51 7.80 12.49
CA GLY A 343 20.76 8.97 12.02
C GLY A 343 20.58 9.05 10.50
N SER A 344 21.04 8.04 9.76
CA SER A 344 20.86 7.96 8.31
C SER A 344 19.69 7.07 7.95
N LEU A 345 19.26 7.14 6.69
CA LEU A 345 18.30 6.19 6.11
C LEU A 345 19.04 5.10 5.35
N ALA A 346 18.56 3.86 5.42
CA ALA A 346 18.98 2.77 4.56
C ALA A 346 17.76 2.27 3.78
N GLN A 347 17.89 2.16 2.46
CA GLN A 347 16.78 1.84 1.57
C GLN A 347 17.18 0.78 0.56
N ILE A 348 16.41 -0.30 0.50
CA ILE A 348 16.44 -1.24 -0.63
C ILE A 348 15.70 -0.58 -1.79
N ALA A 349 16.42 -0.34 -2.89
CA ALA A 349 15.88 0.14 -4.15
C ALA A 349 15.38 -1.04 -4.98
N THR A 350 14.24 -1.61 -4.58
CA THR A 350 13.70 -2.83 -5.18
C THR A 350 13.42 -2.69 -6.67
N THR A 351 12.97 -1.51 -7.12
CA THR A 351 12.79 -1.20 -8.56
C THR A 351 14.06 -1.47 -9.37
N VAL A 352 15.23 -1.14 -8.81
CA VAL A 352 16.51 -1.40 -9.48
C VAL A 352 16.77 -2.89 -9.57
N ILE A 353 16.61 -3.62 -8.46
CA ILE A 353 16.87 -5.06 -8.41
C ILE A 353 15.93 -5.81 -9.35
N HIS A 354 14.65 -5.46 -9.36
CA HIS A 354 13.63 -6.06 -10.20
C HIS A 354 13.86 -5.82 -11.70
N GLN A 355 14.65 -4.80 -12.08
CA GLN A 355 14.97 -4.48 -13.48
C GLN A 355 16.33 -5.03 -13.93
N GLN A 356 17.06 -5.75 -13.09
CA GLN A 356 18.37 -6.30 -13.43
C GLN A 356 18.26 -7.48 -14.40
N ARG A 357 18.84 -7.31 -15.59
CA ARG A 357 18.87 -8.35 -16.64
C ARG A 357 19.58 -9.63 -16.20
N ASP A 358 20.63 -9.52 -15.38
CA ASP A 358 21.35 -10.70 -14.89
C ASP A 358 20.50 -11.58 -13.94
N LEU A 359 19.45 -11.01 -13.33
CA LEU A 359 18.53 -11.71 -12.43
C LEU A 359 17.27 -12.22 -13.14
N TYR A 360 16.75 -11.45 -14.10
CA TYR A 360 15.46 -11.71 -14.75
C TYR A 360 15.56 -12.05 -16.25
N GLY A 361 16.77 -12.12 -16.81
CA GLY A 361 17.03 -12.44 -18.21
C GLY A 361 17.13 -11.21 -19.14
N ALA A 362 17.70 -11.43 -20.33
CA ALA A 362 17.91 -10.40 -21.35
C ALA A 362 16.63 -10.07 -22.17
N GLU A 363 15.68 -11.01 -22.26
CA GLU A 363 14.42 -10.90 -23.02
C GLU A 363 13.28 -10.21 -22.25
N ALA A 364 13.58 -9.62 -21.10
CA ALA A 364 12.65 -8.73 -20.40
C ALA A 364 13.29 -7.36 -20.16
N PRO A 365 13.60 -6.56 -21.20
CA PRO A 365 13.87 -5.16 -21.00
C PRO A 365 12.61 -4.54 -20.36
N PRO A 366 12.75 -3.72 -19.31
CA PRO A 366 11.65 -2.90 -18.79
C PRO A 366 11.03 -1.97 -19.85
N GLU A 367 11.70 -1.83 -21.00
CA GLU A 367 11.41 -0.89 -22.08
C GLU A 367 10.55 -1.48 -23.21
N GLU A 368 10.23 -2.77 -23.20
CA GLU A 368 9.41 -3.42 -24.25
C GLU A 368 7.92 -3.53 -23.90
N PHE A 369 7.49 -2.96 -22.78
CA PHE A 369 6.09 -2.78 -22.42
C PHE A 369 5.72 -1.29 -22.43
N PHE A 370 5.74 -0.67 -23.60
CA PHE A 370 5.21 0.68 -23.82
C PHE A 370 4.23 0.73 -25.00
#